data_AF-A0A536V2T9-F1
#
_entry.id   AF-A0A536V2T9-F1
#
_cell.length_a   1.000
_cell.length_b   1.000
_cell.length_c   1.000
_cell.angle_alpha   90.00
_cell.angle_beta   90.00
_cell.angle_gamma   90.00
#
_symmetry.space_group_name_H-M   'P 1'
#
loop_
_entity.id
_entity.type
_entity.pdbx_description
1 polymer ?
#
loop_
_entity_poly.entity_id
_entity_poly.type
_entity_poly.pdbx_seq_one_letter_code
_entity_poly.pdbx_strand_id
1 'polypeptide(L)'
;MPVAAATSQLEFDVIVLSDVMVPTRDGVRLATDVYVPARNGKPVEQRFPVILERTPYNKTADSRSERTPAIEKPKSRAEVAAFFVRRGYVVIYQDCRGRY
;
A
#
# COMPACT_ATOMS: atom_id res chain seq x y z
N MET A 1 9.22 -32.22 -5.46
CA MET A 1 7.87 -32.13 -4.87
C MET A 1 7.37 -30.72 -5.08
N PRO A 2 6.29 -30.47 -5.83
CA PRO A 2 5.72 -29.13 -5.89
C PRO A 2 5.05 -28.83 -4.54
N VAL A 3 5.43 -27.73 -3.89
CA VAL A 3 4.69 -27.22 -2.74
C VAL A 3 3.40 -26.64 -3.31
N ALA A 4 2.25 -27.20 -2.94
CA ALA A 4 0.97 -26.62 -3.29
C ALA A 4 0.95 -25.16 -2.81
N ALA A 5 0.75 -24.22 -3.72
CA ALA A 5 0.64 -22.81 -3.37
C ALA A 5 -0.57 -22.67 -2.43
N ALA A 6 -0.33 -22.41 -1.15
CA ALA A 6 -1.37 -22.04 -0.22
C ALA A 6 -2.10 -20.83 -0.82
N THR A 7 -3.38 -21.00 -1.15
CA THR A 7 -4.19 -19.92 -1.70
C THR A 7 -4.25 -18.82 -0.65
N SER A 8 -3.75 -17.62 -0.96
CA SER A 8 -3.73 -16.54 0.03
C SER A 8 -5.15 -16.19 0.44
N GLN A 9 -5.48 -16.38 1.72
CA GLN A 9 -6.82 -16.12 2.26
C GLN A 9 -7.03 -14.61 2.44
N LEU A 10 -8.27 -14.16 2.24
CA LEU A 10 -8.68 -12.78 2.51
C LEU A 10 -9.12 -12.72 3.98
N GLU A 11 -8.21 -12.33 4.87
CA GLU A 11 -8.40 -12.44 6.32
C GLU A 11 -8.62 -11.10 7.04
N PHE A 12 -8.38 -9.99 6.35
CA PHE A 12 -8.35 -8.67 6.94
C PHE A 12 -9.16 -7.67 6.12
N ASP A 13 -9.70 -6.68 6.80
CA ASP A 13 -10.14 -5.41 6.22
C ASP A 13 -8.93 -4.48 6.04
N VAL A 14 -9.18 -3.28 5.51
CA VAL A 14 -8.14 -2.27 5.27
C VAL A 14 -8.51 -0.98 5.97
N ILE A 15 -7.56 -0.42 6.73
CA ILE A 15 -7.60 0.97 7.20
C ILE A 15 -6.46 1.71 6.53
N VAL A 16 -6.71 2.97 6.18
CA VAL A 16 -5.72 3.85 5.57
C VAL A 16 -5.44 5.01 6.51
N LEU A 17 -4.16 5.23 6.79
CA LEU A 17 -3.66 6.45 7.42
C LEU A 17 -3.08 7.32 6.30
N SER A 18 -3.85 8.30 5.84
CA SER A 18 -3.45 9.20 4.77
C SER A 18 -2.59 10.35 5.28
N ASP A 19 -1.66 10.82 4.45
CA ASP A 19 -0.84 12.01 4.70
C ASP A 19 -0.07 12.02 6.04
N VAL A 20 0.42 10.84 6.44
CA VAL A 20 1.37 10.74 7.55
C VAL A 20 2.69 11.40 7.13
N MET A 21 3.00 12.53 7.75
CA MET A 21 4.21 13.32 7.44
C MET A 21 5.43 12.73 8.16
N VAL A 22 6.18 11.87 7.47
CA VAL A 22 7.35 11.17 8.03
C VAL A 22 8.58 12.09 8.01
N PRO A 23 9.20 12.42 9.15
CA PRO A 23 10.39 13.24 9.19
C PRO A 23 11.62 12.48 8.68
N THR A 24 12.48 13.18 7.95
CA THR A 24 13.78 12.67 7.52
C THR A 24 14.91 13.35 8.31
N ARG A 25 16.15 12.86 8.16
CA ARG A 25 17.31 13.32 8.94
C ARG A 25 17.60 14.82 8.85
N ASP A 26 17.23 15.46 7.73
CA ASP A 26 17.44 16.90 7.51
C ASP A 26 16.21 17.75 7.86
N GLY A 27 15.21 17.17 8.53
CA GLY A 27 14.02 17.87 9.00
C GLY A 27 12.89 17.98 7.96
N VAL A 28 13.14 17.70 6.69
CA VAL A 28 12.07 17.65 5.67
C VAL A 28 11.15 16.46 5.93
N ARG A 29 9.84 16.67 5.74
CA ARG A 29 8.81 15.65 5.95
C ARG A 29 8.27 15.16 4.61
N LEU A 30 8.07 13.86 4.48
CA LEU A 30 7.54 13.22 3.27
C LEU A 30 6.12 12.73 3.52
N ALA A 31 5.19 13.10 2.65
CA ALA A 31 3.81 12.66 2.71
C ALA A 31 3.72 11.15 2.45
N THR A 32 3.07 10.42 3.35
CA THR A 32 3.04 8.94 3.31
C THR A 32 1.64 8.43 3.62
N ASP A 33 1.12 7.55 2.76
CA ASP A 33 -0.12 6.81 3.01
C ASP A 33 0.23 5.39 3.47
N VAL A 34 -0.38 4.97 4.58
CA VAL A 34 -0.12 3.68 5.22
C VAL A 34 -1.41 2.86 5.24
N TYR A 35 -1.42 1.76 4.48
CA TYR A 35 -2.53 0.83 4.41
C TYR A 35 -2.24 -0.35 5.33
N VAL A 36 -3.06 -0.54 6.36
CA VAL A 36 -2.83 -1.52 7.43
C VAL A 36 -3.95 -2.56 7.51
N PRO A 37 -3.64 -3.83 7.83
CA PRO A 37 -4.64 -4.84 8.09
C PRO A 37 -5.53 -4.46 9.27
N ALA A 38 -6.83 -4.62 9.10
CA ALA A 38 -7.83 -4.32 10.10
C ALA A 38 -8.80 -5.49 10.31
N ARG A 39 -9.47 -5.51 11.45
CA ARG A 39 -10.64 -6.36 11.71
C ARG A 39 -11.65 -5.56 12.52
N ASN A 40 -12.93 -5.66 12.15
CA ASN A 40 -14.02 -4.95 12.84
C ASN A 40 -13.75 -3.43 12.93
N GLY A 41 -13.20 -2.85 11.87
CA GLY A 41 -12.90 -1.41 11.80
C GLY A 41 -11.73 -0.93 12.68
N LYS A 42 -10.90 -1.82 13.21
CA LYS A 42 -9.70 -1.46 13.98
C LYS A 42 -8.43 -2.09 13.40
N PRO A 43 -7.27 -1.39 13.42
CA PRO A 43 -6.01 -1.98 13.03
C PRO A 43 -5.71 -3.23 13.88
N VAL A 44 -5.17 -4.27 13.26
CA VAL A 44 -4.76 -5.47 13.99
C VAL A 44 -3.42 -5.21 14.66
N GLU A 45 -3.36 -5.37 15.98
CA GLU A 45 -2.13 -5.22 16.77
C GLU A 45 -1.21 -6.44 16.65
N GLN A 46 -0.67 -6.66 15.45
CA GLN A 46 0.40 -7.64 15.20
C GLN A 46 1.44 -7.11 14.21
N ARG A 47 2.57 -7.81 14.10
CA ARG A 47 3.59 -7.49 13.09
C ARG A 47 3.22 -8.10 11.75
N PHE A 48 3.36 -7.30 10.70
CA PHE A 48 3.14 -7.72 9.32
C PHE A 48 4.35 -7.38 8.45
N PRO A 49 4.64 -8.16 7.40
CA PRO A 49 5.59 -7.75 6.36
C PRO A 49 5.12 -6.46 5.68
N VAL A 50 6.08 -5.62 5.28
CA VAL A 50 5.81 -4.31 4.68
C VAL A 50 6.26 -4.29 3.22
N ILE A 51 5.37 -3.84 2.34
CA ILE A 51 5.69 -3.43 0.98
C ILE A 51 5.74 -1.90 0.97
N LEU A 52 6.88 -1.34 0.60
CA LEU A 52 7.09 0.10 0.50
C LEU A 52 7.37 0.48 -0.95
N GLU A 53 6.63 1.44 -1.46
CA GLU A 53 6.95 2.12 -2.71
C GLU A 53 7.10 3.63 -2.46
N ARG A 54 8.21 4.18 -2.97
CA ARG A 54 8.47 5.62 -2.98
C ARG A 54 8.35 6.10 -4.42
N THR A 55 7.47 7.05 -4.67
CA THR A 55 7.13 7.49 -6.03
C THR A 55 7.31 9.00 -6.20
N PRO A 56 7.92 9.48 -7.29
CA PRO A 56 7.92 10.90 -7.63
C PRO A 56 6.66 11.34 -8.38
N TYR A 57 5.69 10.43 -8.59
CA TYR A 57 4.57 10.60 -9.51
C TYR A 57 3.19 10.67 -8.81
N ASN A 58 3.13 11.26 -7.62
CA ASN A 58 1.95 11.31 -6.74
C ASN A 58 1.57 9.93 -6.19
N LYS A 59 1.69 9.74 -4.88
CA LYS A 59 1.36 8.50 -4.18
C LYS A 59 -0.10 8.05 -4.36
N THR A 60 -1.02 8.96 -4.70
CA THR A 60 -2.44 8.65 -4.92
C THR A 60 -2.80 8.38 -6.38
N ALA A 61 -1.89 8.68 -7.33
CA ALA A 61 -2.15 8.47 -8.74
C ALA A 61 -2.04 6.99 -9.14
N ASP A 62 -2.87 6.59 -10.11
CA ASP A 62 -2.82 5.26 -10.71
C ASP A 62 -1.41 4.93 -11.16
N SER A 63 -0.94 3.74 -10.80
CA SER A 63 0.37 3.30 -11.22
C SER A 63 0.41 3.11 -12.73
N ARG A 64 1.43 3.68 -13.38
CA ARG A 64 1.66 3.42 -14.82
C ARG A 64 1.89 1.93 -15.09
N SER A 65 2.44 1.19 -14.12
CA SER A 65 2.71 -0.23 -14.21
C SER A 65 1.45 -1.10 -14.23
N GLU A 66 0.30 -0.55 -13.83
CA GLU A 66 -0.98 -1.26 -13.82
C GLU A 66 -1.80 -1.04 -15.10
N ARG A 67 -1.28 -0.22 -16.02
CA ARG A 67 -1.88 0.02 -17.33
C ARG A 67 -1.42 -1.06 -18.30
N THR A 68 -2.37 -1.77 -18.88
CA THR A 68 -2.12 -2.69 -19.98
C THR A 68 -3.16 -2.44 -21.07
N PRO A 69 -2.87 -2.69 -22.37
CA PRO A 69 -3.87 -2.55 -23.43
C PRO A 69 -5.11 -3.42 -23.22
N ALA A 70 -5.00 -4.48 -22.41
CA ALA A 70 -6.10 -5.41 -22.12
C ALA A 70 -7.02 -4.94 -20.98
N ILE A 71 -6.66 -3.90 -20.23
CA ILE A 71 -7.42 -3.41 -19.08
C ILE A 71 -7.82 -1.96 -19.34
N GLU A 72 -9.12 -1.74 -19.56
CA GLU A 72 -9.69 -0.42 -19.88
C GLU A 72 -9.45 0.61 -18.77
N LYS A 73 -9.55 0.18 -17.50
CA LYS A 73 -9.29 1.02 -16.33
C LYS A 73 -8.27 0.33 -15.43
N PRO A 74 -7.04 0.88 -15.29
CA PRO A 74 -6.06 0.34 -14.35
C PRO A 74 -6.64 0.38 -12.94
N LYS A 75 -6.16 -0.52 -12.08
CA LYS A 75 -6.52 -0.45 -10.67
C LYS A 75 -5.98 0.87 -10.09
N SER A 76 -6.74 1.40 -9.15
CA SER A 76 -6.28 2.49 -8.32
C SER A 76 -5.23 1.99 -7.34
N ARG A 77 -4.45 2.93 -6.81
CA ARG A 77 -3.46 2.65 -5.77
C ARG A 77 -4.06 1.97 -4.55
N ALA A 78 -5.26 2.39 -4.16
CA ALA A 78 -5.97 1.83 -3.02
C ALA A 78 -6.40 0.38 -3.27
N GLU A 79 -6.82 0.04 -4.49
CA GLU A 79 -7.20 -1.33 -4.85
C GLU A 79 -6.00 -2.28 -4.84
N VAL A 80 -4.83 -1.80 -5.29
CA VAL A 80 -3.60 -2.60 -5.23
C VAL A 80 -3.10 -2.77 -3.81
N ALA A 81 -3.08 -1.71 -2.99
CA ALA A 81 -2.79 -1.86 -1.57
C ALA A 81 -3.75 -2.85 -0.91
N ALA A 82 -5.06 -2.71 -1.14
CA ALA A 82 -6.06 -3.58 -0.55
C ALA A 82 -5.85 -5.05 -0.91
N PHE A 83 -5.39 -5.36 -2.12
CA PHE A 83 -5.05 -6.73 -2.50
C PHE A 83 -4.03 -7.35 -1.53
N PHE A 84 -2.93 -6.67 -1.24
CA PHE A 84 -1.90 -7.20 -0.34
C PHE A 84 -2.33 -7.12 1.13
N VAL A 85 -2.99 -6.03 1.53
CA VAL A 85 -3.37 -5.81 2.93
C VAL A 85 -4.36 -6.87 3.42
N ARG A 86 -5.34 -7.23 2.59
CA ARG A 86 -6.30 -8.30 2.92
C ARG A 86 -5.63 -9.68 3.13
N ARG A 87 -4.36 -9.83 2.73
CA ARG A 87 -3.54 -11.06 2.84
C ARG A 87 -2.44 -10.94 3.90
N GLY A 88 -2.53 -9.95 4.79
CA GLY A 88 -1.58 -9.79 5.90
C GLY A 88 -0.29 -9.08 5.53
N TYR A 89 -0.35 -8.09 4.64
CA TYR A 89 0.75 -7.16 4.41
C TYR A 89 0.37 -5.75 4.88
N VAL A 90 1.36 -4.94 5.19
CA VAL A 90 1.21 -3.48 5.24
C VAL A 90 1.73 -2.93 3.91
N VAL A 91 0.99 -2.01 3.29
CA VAL A 91 1.44 -1.33 2.07
C VAL A 91 1.60 0.14 2.35
N ILE A 92 2.75 0.69 1.95
CA ILE A 92 3.11 2.09 2.17
C ILE A 92 3.42 2.74 0.84
N TYR A 93 2.74 3.85 0.56
CA TYR A 93 3.05 4.73 -0.56
C TYR A 93 3.54 6.06 -0.04
N GLN A 94 4.74 6.46 -0.44
CA GLN A 94 5.36 7.71 -0.01
C GLN A 94 5.75 8.55 -1.21
N ASP A 95 5.42 9.85 -1.14
CA ASP A 95 5.91 10.81 -2.12
C ASP A 95 7.41 11.06 -1.93
N CYS A 96 8.14 11.05 -3.04
CA CYS A 96 9.55 11.42 -3.06
C CYS A 96 9.72 12.90 -2.73
N ARG A 97 10.90 13.25 -2.20
CA ARG A 97 11.23 14.64 -1.84
C ARG A 97 10.99 15.62 -3.01
N GLY A 98 10.38 16.75 -2.69
CA GLY A 98 10.13 17.83 -3.66
C GLY A 98 9.07 17.48 -4.71
N ARG A 99 8.30 16.42 -4.47
CA ARG A 99 7.16 15.98 -5.27
C ARG A 99 5.98 15.81 -4.32
N TYR A 100 4.82 16.27 -4.78
CA TYR A 100 3.49 16.14 -4.17
C TYR A 100 3.47 16.20 -2.64
#